data_AF-A0A373FRB5-F1
#
_entry.id   AF-A0A373FRB5-F1
#
_cell.length_a   1.000
_cell.length_b   1.000
_cell.length_c   1.000
_cell.angle_alpha   90.00
_cell.angle_beta   90.00
_cell.angle_gamma   90.00
#
_symmetry.space_group_name_H-M   'P 1'
#
loop_
_entity.id
_entity.type
_entity.pdbx_description
1 polymer ?
#
loop_
_entity_poly.entity_id
_entity_poly.type
_entity_poly.pdbx_seq_one_letter_code
_entity_poly.pdbx_strand_id
1 'polypeptide(L)'
;MQSQDKDFFQAYWKLLAPAVLVLSGLIAIFFIYSPVLLLVYVLAAAWTSWGIYAYAAGKRFHVAPGIWAEATDSPERRRNILALSLLLYLCFSALVIYSLYRL
;
A
#
# COMPACT_ATOMS: atom_id res chain seq x y z
N MET A 1 30.67 -14.02 2.41
CA MET A 1 29.36 -14.00 3.09
C MET A 1 28.72 -12.67 2.71
N GLN A 2 27.91 -12.66 1.65
CA GLN A 2 27.34 -11.43 1.10
C GLN A 2 26.28 -10.95 2.09
N SER A 3 26.48 -9.78 2.70
CA SER A 3 25.45 -9.17 3.54
C SER A 3 24.22 -8.98 2.66
N GLN A 4 23.16 -9.72 2.97
CA GLN A 4 21.90 -9.64 2.26
C GLN A 4 21.33 -8.26 2.60
N ASP A 5 21.65 -7.26 1.77
CA ASP A 5 21.14 -5.90 1.90
C ASP A 5 19.62 -6.00 1.98
N LYS A 6 19.08 -5.70 3.16
CA LYS A 6 17.65 -5.62 3.35
C LYS A 6 17.17 -4.47 2.47
N ASP A 7 16.34 -4.78 1.48
CA ASP A 7 15.69 -3.74 0.71
C ASP A 7 14.86 -2.82 1.63
N PHE A 8 14.55 -1.62 1.12
CA PHE A 8 13.84 -0.59 1.88
C PHE A 8 12.56 -1.10 2.54
N PHE A 9 11.75 -1.91 1.84
CA PHE A 9 10.53 -2.44 2.41
C PHE A 9 10.81 -3.40 3.56
N GLN A 10 11.81 -4.27 3.42
CA GLN A 10 12.22 -5.19 4.47
C GLN A 10 12.80 -4.47 5.70
N ALA A 11 13.45 -3.33 5.50
CA ALA A 11 14.01 -2.50 6.56
C ALA A 11 12.94 -1.70 7.32
N TYR A 12 11.94 -1.16 6.61
CA TYR A 12 11.02 -0.15 7.16
C TYR A 12 9.55 -0.59 7.25
N TRP A 13 9.20 -1.86 6.96
CA TRP A 13 7.81 -2.31 6.95
C TRP A 13 7.02 -2.00 8.23
N LYS A 14 7.67 -2.08 9.41
CA LYS A 14 7.06 -1.78 10.72
C LYS A 14 6.63 -0.33 10.87
N LEU A 15 7.23 0.59 10.09
CA LEU A 15 6.86 2.00 10.04
C LEU A 15 5.94 2.29 8.85
N LEU A 16 6.20 1.68 7.69
CA LEU A 16 5.43 1.92 6.47
C LEU A 16 3.99 1.45 6.57
N ALA A 17 3.74 0.24 7.07
CA ALA A 17 2.39 -0.31 7.21
C ALA A 17 1.48 0.57 8.11
N PRO A 18 1.90 0.98 9.33
CA PRO A 18 1.10 1.89 10.13
C PRO A 18 1.06 3.32 9.57
N ALA A 19 2.12 3.81 8.93
CA ALA A 19 2.11 5.14 8.30
C ALA A 19 1.04 5.26 7.21
N VAL A 20 0.88 4.21 6.37
CA VAL A 20 -0.19 4.14 5.37
C VAL A 20 -1.56 4.23 6.03
N LEU A 21 -1.79 3.52 7.14
CA LEU A 21 -3.07 3.55 7.86
C LEU A 21 -3.34 4.90 8.52
N VAL A 22 -2.33 5.51 9.15
CA VAL A 22 -2.46 6.82 9.80
C VAL A 22 -2.75 7.91 8.77
N LEU A 23 -1.97 7.97 7.69
CA LEU A 23 -2.21 8.90 6.59
C LEU A 23 -3.62 8.71 6.01
N SER A 24 -4.06 7.45 5.91
CA SER A 24 -5.40 7.15 5.44
C SER A 24 -6.49 7.63 6.38
N GLY A 25 -6.31 7.47 7.69
CA GLY A 25 -7.25 7.99 8.69
C GLY A 25 -7.41 9.51 8.58
N LEU A 26 -6.31 10.24 8.35
CA LEU A 26 -6.35 11.70 8.15
C LEU A 26 -7.12 12.09 6.90
N ILE A 27 -6.91 11.39 5.79
CA ILE A 27 -7.61 11.66 4.51
C ILE A 27 -9.08 11.23 4.59
N ALA A 28 -9.38 10.15 5.32
CA ALA A 28 -10.73 9.63 5.53
C ALA A 28 -11.67 10.64 6.19
N ILE A 29 -11.17 11.53 7.06
CA ILE A 29 -11.98 12.58 7.70
C ILE A 29 -12.65 13.48 6.65
N PHE A 30 -11.97 13.74 5.54
CA PHE A 30 -12.51 14.57 4.45
C PHE A 30 -13.61 13.87 3.64
N PHE A 31 -13.79 12.56 3.80
CA PHE A 31 -14.84 11.78 3.13
C PHE A 31 -16.05 11.47 4.01
N ILE A 32 -16.19 12.11 5.17
CA ILE A 32 -17.30 11.80 6.08
C ILE A 32 -18.68 11.95 5.42
N TYR A 33 -18.79 12.79 4.39
CA TYR A 33 -20.01 13.01 3.59
C TYR A 33 -20.10 12.17 2.30
N SER A 34 -19.09 11.36 1.99
CA SER A 34 -19.08 10.44 0.85
C SER A 34 -18.72 9.02 1.31
N PRO A 35 -19.68 8.30 1.92
CA PRO A 35 -19.42 7.02 2.58
C PRO A 35 -18.88 5.94 1.64
N VAL A 36 -19.24 5.99 0.35
CA VAL A 36 -18.72 5.06 -0.67
C VAL A 36 -17.25 5.32 -0.95
N LEU A 37 -16.86 6.58 -1.16
CA LEU A 37 -15.45 6.95 -1.38
C LEU A 37 -14.60 6.68 -0.13
N LEU A 38 -15.15 6.96 1.05
CA LEU A 38 -14.55 6.62 2.33
C LEU A 38 -14.25 5.11 2.43
N LEU A 39 -15.23 4.26 2.13
CA LEU A 39 -15.07 2.81 2.19
C LEU A 39 -14.01 2.32 1.20
N VAL A 40 -14.06 2.76 -0.06
CA VAL A 40 -13.07 2.39 -1.08
C VAL A 40 -11.66 2.80 -0.64
N TYR A 41 -11.53 3.98 -0.05
CA TYR A 41 -10.25 4.50 0.43
C TYR A 41 -9.68 3.72 1.62
N VAL A 42 -10.51 3.42 2.61
CA VAL A 42 -10.10 2.58 3.76
C VAL A 42 -9.71 1.17 3.30
N LEU A 43 -10.43 0.58 2.35
CA LEU A 43 -10.09 -0.72 1.79
C LEU A 43 -8.75 -0.67 1.05
N ALA A 44 -8.50 0.35 0.23
CA ALA A 44 -7.22 0.53 -0.47
C ALA A 44 -6.05 0.67 0.51
N ALA A 45 -6.24 1.41 1.60
CA ALA A 45 -5.26 1.58 2.66
C ALA A 45 -4.93 0.27 3.39
N ALA A 46 -5.97 -0.44 3.84
CA ALA A 46 -5.84 -1.72 4.53
C ALA A 46 -5.17 -2.77 3.62
N TRP A 47 -5.56 -2.80 2.35
CA TRP A 47 -4.99 -3.71 1.35
C TRP A 47 -3.51 -3.43 1.10
N THR A 48 -3.13 -2.16 0.97
CA THR A 48 -1.73 -1.75 0.79
C THR A 48 -0.89 -2.05 2.04
N SER A 49 -1.42 -1.76 3.22
CA SER A 49 -0.78 -2.07 4.51
C SER A 49 -0.56 -3.57 4.69
N TRP A 50 -1.56 -4.39 4.32
CA TRP A 50 -1.44 -5.84 4.28
C TRP A 50 -0.37 -6.31 3.29
N GLY A 51 -0.30 -5.72 2.09
CA GLY A 51 0.72 -6.03 1.09
C GLY A 51 2.15 -5.81 1.61
N ILE A 52 2.38 -4.71 2.33
CA ILE A 52 3.66 -4.42 2.99
C ILE A 52 4.00 -5.49 4.03
N TYR A 53 3.03 -5.86 4.87
CA TYR A 53 3.21 -6.91 5.87
C TYR A 53 3.50 -8.27 5.24
N ALA A 54 2.73 -8.65 4.21
CA ALA A 54 2.88 -9.92 3.51
C ALA A 54 4.22 -10.01 2.78
N TYR A 55 4.69 -8.91 2.16
CA TYR A 55 6.03 -8.82 1.60
C TYR A 55 7.10 -9.13 2.65
N ALA A 56 7.04 -8.41 3.78
CA ALA A 56 7.99 -8.55 4.89
C ALA A 56 8.00 -9.95 5.50
N ALA A 57 6.82 -10.58 5.59
CA ALA A 57 6.65 -11.93 6.10
C ALA A 57 7.01 -13.03 5.09
N GLY A 58 7.47 -12.70 3.87
CA GLY A 58 7.77 -13.68 2.84
C GLY A 58 6.55 -14.42 2.29
N LYS A 59 5.35 -13.85 2.48
CA LYS A 59 4.08 -14.45 2.06
C LYS A 59 3.68 -14.00 0.66
N ARG A 60 2.75 -14.73 0.06
CA ARG A 60 2.05 -14.29 -1.17
C ARG A 60 1.20 -13.06 -0.88
N PHE A 61 1.09 -12.17 -1.85
CA PHE A 61 0.20 -11.01 -1.78
C PHE A 61 -0.33 -10.62 -3.15
N HIS A 62 -1.51 -10.01 -3.16
CA HIS A 62 -2.23 -9.60 -4.36
C HIS A 62 -2.37 -8.09 -4.34
N VAL A 63 -2.24 -7.44 -5.49
CA VAL A 63 -2.39 -5.98 -5.64
C VAL A 63 -3.67 -5.67 -6.42
N ALA A 64 -3.90 -6.43 -7.49
CA ALA A 64 -5.10 -6.33 -8.32
C ALA A 64 -5.39 -7.71 -8.96
N PRO A 65 -6.58 -7.92 -9.56
CA PRO A 65 -6.80 -9.08 -10.42
C PRO A 65 -5.71 -9.14 -11.50
N GLY A 66 -5.06 -10.29 -11.68
CA GLY A 66 -3.94 -10.41 -12.62
C GLY A 66 -2.56 -10.00 -12.07
N ILE A 67 -2.51 -9.29 -10.92
CA ILE A 67 -1.28 -8.73 -10.36
C ILE A 67 -1.07 -9.25 -8.93
N TRP A 68 -0.20 -10.26 -8.81
CA TRP A 68 0.19 -10.85 -7.54
C TRP A 68 1.64 -11.29 -7.52
N ALA A 69 2.17 -11.41 -6.32
CA ALA A 69 3.49 -11.90 -6.02
C ALA A 69 3.39 -13.20 -5.22
N GLU A 70 4.05 -14.26 -5.71
CA GLU A 70 4.20 -15.51 -4.98
C GLU A 70 5.35 -15.43 -3.97
N ALA A 71 5.38 -16.35 -3.01
CA ALA A 71 6.48 -16.45 -2.05
C ALA A 71 7.79 -16.95 -2.69
N THR A 72 7.67 -17.69 -3.80
CA THR A 72 8.75 -18.26 -4.60
C THR A 72 9.30 -17.30 -5.66
N ASP A 73 8.62 -16.17 -5.90
CA ASP A 73 9.06 -15.17 -6.87
C ASP A 73 10.39 -14.53 -6.47
N SER A 74 11.12 -14.03 -7.46
CA SER A 74 12.36 -13.30 -7.22
C SER A 74 12.12 -12.06 -6.32
N PRO A 75 13.07 -11.70 -5.45
CA PRO A 75 12.93 -10.52 -4.58
C PRO A 75 12.62 -9.24 -5.36
N GLU A 76 13.21 -9.07 -6.55
CA GLU A 76 12.97 -7.92 -7.42
C GLU A 76 11.52 -7.85 -7.92
N ARG A 77 10.96 -8.98 -8.35
CA ARG A 77 9.55 -9.04 -8.79
C ARG A 77 8.62 -8.69 -7.65
N ARG A 78 8.82 -9.29 -6.47
CA ARG A 78 8.02 -9.03 -5.27
C ARG A 78 8.10 -7.54 -4.91
N ARG A 79 9.30 -6.95 -4.94
CA ARG A 79 9.52 -5.52 -4.66
C ARG A 79 8.78 -4.63 -5.67
N ASN A 80 8.87 -4.92 -6.96
CA ASN A 80 8.24 -4.13 -8.01
C ASN A 80 6.71 -4.16 -7.91
N ILE A 81 6.14 -5.32 -7.57
CA ILE A 81 4.69 -5.47 -7.37
C ILE A 81 4.23 -4.68 -6.13
N LEU A 82 5.00 -4.73 -5.03
CA LEU A 82 4.70 -3.92 -3.85
C LEU A 82 4.81 -2.41 -4.13
N ALA A 83 5.86 -1.99 -4.87
CA ALA A 83 6.04 -0.61 -5.26
C ALA A 83 4.88 -0.11 -6.14
N LEU A 84 4.39 -0.94 -7.06
CA LEU A 84 3.20 -0.65 -7.86
C LEU A 84 1.96 -0.47 -6.98
N SER A 85 1.74 -1.35 -5.99
CA SER A 85 0.63 -1.23 -5.05
C SER A 85 0.65 0.11 -4.32
N LEU A 86 1.83 0.51 -3.84
CA LEU A 86 2.03 1.78 -3.16
C LEU A 86 1.81 2.98 -4.08
N LEU A 87 2.33 2.91 -5.32
CA LEU A 87 2.13 3.97 -6.31
C LEU A 87 0.64 4.16 -6.62
N LEU A 88 -0.11 3.08 -6.84
CA LEU A 88 -1.54 3.13 -7.09
C LEU A 88 -2.30 3.75 -5.91
N TYR A 89 -1.96 3.34 -4.68
CA TYR A 89 -2.52 3.94 -3.47
C TYR A 89 -2.22 5.45 -3.39
N LEU A 90 -0.97 5.87 -3.63
CA LEU A 90 -0.58 7.28 -3.60
C LEU A 90 -1.28 8.11 -4.70
N CYS A 91 -1.41 7.56 -5.92
CA CYS A 91 -2.17 8.19 -6.99
C CYS A 91 -3.64 8.36 -6.61
N PHE A 92 -4.23 7.33 -5.99
CA PHE A 92 -5.60 7.42 -5.50
C PHE A 92 -5.72 8.49 -4.41
N SER A 93 -4.86 8.48 -3.39
CA SER A 93 -4.81 9.53 -2.36
C SER A 93 -4.65 10.93 -2.96
N ALA A 94 -3.83 11.10 -4.00
CA ALA A 94 -3.64 12.39 -4.66
C ALA A 94 -4.89 12.87 -5.41
N LEU A 95 -5.56 11.98 -6.16
CA LEU A 95 -6.82 12.29 -6.84
C LEU A 95 -7.92 12.68 -5.86
N VAL A 96 -7.98 11.94 -4.75
CA VAL A 96 -8.84 12.22 -3.62
C VAL A 96 -8.59 13.62 -3.08
N ILE A 97 -7.34 13.94 -2.73
CA ILE A 97 -6.98 15.26 -2.19
C ILE A 97 -7.32 16.37 -3.19
N TYR A 98 -6.99 16.17 -4.47
CA TYR A 98 -7.32 17.11 -5.53
C TYR A 98 -8.84 17.37 -5.63
N SER A 99 -9.66 16.32 -5.52
CA SER A 99 -11.12 16.45 -5.57
C SER A 99 -11.68 17.28 -4.41
N LEU A 100 -11.02 17.26 -3.24
CA LEU A 100 -11.38 18.08 -2.08
C LEU A 100 -11.10 19.57 -2.31
N TYR A 101 -10.03 19.91 -3.03
CA TYR A 101 -9.69 21.31 -3.35
C TYR A 101 -10.57 21.93 -4.43
N ARG A 102 -11.38 21.13 -5.13
CA ARG A 102 -12.24 21.59 -6.23
C ARG A 102 -13.73 21.70 -5.82
N LEU A 103 -14.06 21.36 -4.57
CA LEU A 103 -15.37 21.55 -3.94
C LEU A 103 -15.38 22.87 -3.15
#